data_AF-A0A661M6A0-F1
#
_entry.id   AF-A0A661M6A0-F1
#
_cell.length_a   1.000
_cell.length_b   1.000
_cell.length_c   1.000
_cell.angle_alpha   90.00
_cell.angle_beta   90.00
_cell.angle_gamma   90.00
#
_symmetry.space_group_name_H-M   'P 1'
#
loop_
_entity.id
_entity.type
_entity.pdbx_description
1 polymer ?
#
loop_
_entity_poly.entity_id
_entity_poly.type
_entity_poly.pdbx_seq_one_letter_code
_entity_poly.pdbx_strand_id
1 'polypeptide(L)'
;MEYEIRAAMKDAGIPAPDRIIVDGKIHRFPTNGKRGDKAGYYRFWDHGNGFIAGFFGDWRTGISQRWCSKKAHELTPGEKRKVAEVHQAEEARRQSLAEQAREAAKRLLAKAKSANSNHPYLQRKRIRPLGSIKQLKNLLLVPVVDSTGQLHALQFIHPDGSKRFLAGTRVAEHFFTIGEGEPFYICEGYATAASVYEAVEGQGTVIVAFNAGNVLPVSKVIRKAHLDARITICADNDQWTPGNPGLTKATEAAKVIGALLAVPKFHDTSTKPTDFNDLAQLEGLEAVRACLDQAKYPKLSEEEVEAELDRVATLTPVQYDRTREETAKRLKVRVSTLDEEVKKRRPKQGEGDRAVIVEDLEPWAEAVNGAELLGEIKGVIHDHVVLKPEQATAISLWAVLTFCYDS
;
A
#
# COMPACT_ATOMS: atom_id res chain seq x y z
N MET A 1 21.07 -10.78 24.63
CA MET A 1 20.78 -10.80 23.18
C MET A 1 19.73 -11.81 22.76
N GLU A 2 20.00 -13.12 22.61
CA GLU A 2 18.94 -14.09 22.22
C GLU A 2 17.75 -14.08 23.19
N TYR A 3 18.04 -13.96 24.49
CA TYR A 3 17.01 -13.78 25.52
C TYR A 3 16.10 -12.57 25.28
N GLU A 4 16.65 -11.42 24.88
CA GLU A 4 15.88 -10.19 24.64
C GLU A 4 15.01 -10.29 23.39
N ILE A 5 15.49 -10.94 22.32
CA ILE A 5 14.68 -11.21 21.14
C ILE A 5 13.50 -12.11 21.50
N ARG A 6 13.76 -13.18 22.27
CA ARG A 6 12.72 -14.11 22.74
C ARG A 6 11.73 -13.40 23.67
N ALA A 7 12.19 -12.49 24.51
CA ALA A 7 11.32 -11.65 25.36
C ALA A 7 10.43 -10.75 24.50
N ALA A 8 11.01 -10.02 23.54
CA ALA A 8 10.25 -9.16 22.62
C ALA A 8 9.21 -9.94 21.78
N MET A 9 9.55 -11.16 21.34
CA MET A 9 8.59 -12.04 20.66
C MET A 9 7.41 -12.37 21.59
N LYS A 10 7.68 -12.76 22.83
CA LYS A 10 6.64 -13.09 23.82
C LYS A 10 5.78 -11.89 24.18
N ASP A 11 6.37 -10.71 24.36
CA ASP A 11 5.66 -9.46 24.65
C ASP A 11 4.73 -9.07 23.50
N ALA A 12 5.15 -9.36 22.26
CA ALA A 12 4.32 -9.21 21.08
C ALA A 12 3.30 -10.34 20.89
N GLY A 13 3.19 -11.30 21.82
CA GLY A 13 2.25 -12.42 21.76
C GLY A 13 2.64 -13.56 20.81
N ILE A 14 3.90 -13.62 20.38
CA ILE A 14 4.43 -14.68 19.50
C ILE A 14 5.30 -15.65 20.33
N PRO A 15 5.04 -16.97 20.30
CA PRO A 15 5.92 -17.93 20.96
C PRO A 15 7.30 -17.90 20.31
N ALA A 16 8.36 -17.80 21.09
CA ALA A 16 9.71 -17.75 20.57
C ALA A 16 10.25 -19.18 20.30
N PRO A 17 10.98 -19.42 19.20
CA PRO A 17 11.63 -20.70 18.96
C PRO A 17 12.73 -20.96 20.01
N ASP A 18 13.16 -22.22 20.11
CA ASP A 18 14.22 -22.63 21.04
C ASP A 18 15.59 -22.05 20.69
N ARG A 19 15.81 -21.83 19.39
CA ARG A 19 17.05 -21.27 18.86
C ARG A 19 16.76 -20.18 17.83
N ILE A 20 17.41 -19.03 17.98
CA ILE A 20 17.38 -17.91 17.03
C ILE A 20 18.67 -17.87 16.21
N ILE A 21 18.53 -17.85 14.88
CA ILE A 21 19.65 -17.81 13.93
C ILE A 21 19.79 -16.39 13.36
N VAL A 22 20.96 -15.78 13.55
CA VAL A 22 21.24 -14.39 13.14
C VAL A 22 22.13 -14.39 11.90
N ASP A 23 21.64 -14.98 10.81
CA ASP A 23 22.38 -15.16 9.55
C ASP A 23 21.88 -14.25 8.42
N GLY A 24 21.00 -13.29 8.73
CA GLY A 24 20.37 -12.42 7.74
C GLY A 24 19.46 -13.18 6.78
N LYS A 25 18.94 -14.37 7.11
CA LYS A 25 17.94 -15.12 6.32
C LYS A 25 16.61 -15.20 7.04
N ILE A 26 15.55 -15.47 6.26
CA ILE A 26 14.21 -15.71 6.84
C ILE A 26 14.16 -17.13 7.38
N HIS A 27 13.90 -17.25 8.67
CA HIS A 27 13.62 -18.53 9.34
C HIS A 27 12.12 -18.62 9.66
N ARG A 28 11.53 -19.80 9.45
CA ARG A 28 10.12 -20.08 9.72
C ARG A 28 9.98 -21.06 10.87
N PHE A 29 9.00 -20.85 11.75
CA PHE A 29 8.81 -21.67 12.94
C PHE A 29 7.32 -21.82 13.31
N PRO A 30 6.95 -22.87 14.05
CA PRO A 30 5.57 -23.10 14.47
C PRO A 30 5.15 -22.14 15.59
N THR A 31 3.92 -21.65 15.52
CA THR A 31 3.34 -20.68 16.49
C THR A 31 2.15 -21.24 17.27
N ASN A 32 1.66 -22.41 16.87
CA ASN A 32 0.48 -23.06 17.47
C ASN A 32 0.82 -24.44 18.07
N GLY A 33 2.11 -24.72 18.30
CA GLY A 33 2.58 -26.01 18.82
C GLY A 33 2.51 -27.18 17.83
N LYS A 34 1.99 -27.00 16.61
CA LYS A 34 1.91 -28.08 15.60
C LYS A 34 3.22 -28.20 14.84
N ARG A 35 3.80 -29.41 14.86
CA ARG A 35 5.01 -29.73 14.10
C ARG A 35 4.74 -29.53 12.59
N GLY A 36 5.54 -28.67 11.95
CA GLY A 36 5.40 -28.33 10.53
C GLY A 36 4.66 -27.02 10.24
N ASP A 37 4.08 -26.37 11.26
CA ASP A 37 3.59 -25.00 11.11
C ASP A 37 4.75 -24.04 10.78
N LYS A 38 4.49 -23.08 9.88
CA LYS A 38 5.47 -22.11 9.36
C LYS A 38 4.93 -20.68 9.42
N ALA A 39 4.06 -20.44 10.40
CA ALA A 39 3.39 -19.15 10.55
C ALA A 39 4.27 -18.07 11.15
N GLY A 40 5.06 -18.44 12.16
CA GLY A 40 6.11 -17.60 12.70
C GLY A 40 7.23 -17.39 11.69
N TYR A 41 7.75 -16.17 11.64
CA TYR A 41 8.94 -15.83 10.88
C TYR A 41 9.82 -14.83 11.62
N TYR A 42 11.12 -14.89 11.37
CA TYR A 42 12.05 -13.84 11.77
C TYR A 42 13.21 -13.74 10.79
N ARG A 43 13.88 -12.59 10.83
CA ARG A 43 15.15 -12.34 10.13
C ARG A 43 15.94 -11.30 10.92
N PHE A 44 17.14 -11.67 11.33
CA PHE A 44 18.04 -10.81 12.09
C PHE A 44 19.41 -10.76 11.43
N TRP A 45 20.03 -9.59 11.45
CA TRP A 45 21.38 -9.34 10.98
C TRP A 45 22.28 -9.02 12.16
N ASP A 46 23.47 -9.59 12.17
CA ASP A 46 24.54 -9.20 13.06
C ASP A 46 25.38 -8.12 12.35
N HIS A 47 25.41 -6.92 12.93
CA HIS A 47 26.18 -5.78 12.46
C HIS A 47 27.56 -5.69 13.16
N GLY A 48 27.93 -6.69 13.96
CA GLY A 48 29.16 -6.77 14.74
C GLY A 48 29.03 -6.08 16.11
N ASN A 49 29.96 -6.40 17.02
CA ASN A 49 30.02 -5.82 18.38
C ASN A 49 28.73 -5.96 19.20
N GLY A 50 27.97 -7.04 18.96
CA GLY A 50 26.71 -7.29 19.65
C GLY A 50 25.55 -6.41 19.18
N PHE A 51 25.68 -5.73 18.03
CA PHE A 51 24.59 -4.97 17.45
C PHE A 51 23.76 -5.85 16.50
N ILE A 52 22.54 -6.20 16.91
CA ILE A 52 21.60 -7.00 16.12
C ILE A 52 20.37 -6.16 15.83
N ALA A 53 19.95 -6.16 14.57
CA ALA A 53 18.68 -5.58 14.15
C ALA A 53 17.94 -6.56 13.25
N GLY A 54 16.61 -6.42 13.20
CA GLY A 54 15.80 -7.27 12.34
C GLY A 54 14.32 -7.14 12.60
N PHE A 55 13.60 -8.20 12.26
CA PHE A 55 12.16 -8.26 12.46
C PHE A 55 11.69 -9.68 12.71
N PHE A 56 10.52 -9.79 13.32
CA PHE A 56 9.81 -11.03 13.52
C PHE A 56 8.30 -10.81 13.38
N GLY A 57 7.56 -11.90 13.20
CA GLY A 57 6.12 -11.83 13.06
C GLY A 57 5.46 -13.18 12.94
N ASP A 58 4.13 -13.15 12.85
CA ASP A 58 3.27 -14.29 12.55
C ASP A 58 2.25 -13.84 11.50
N TRP A 59 2.31 -14.45 10.31
CA TRP A 59 1.40 -14.05 9.22
C TRP A 59 -0.05 -14.43 9.46
N ARG A 60 -0.33 -15.37 10.37
CA ARG A 60 -1.70 -15.78 10.71
C ARG A 60 -2.39 -14.74 11.59
N THR A 61 -1.67 -14.20 12.57
CA THR A 61 -2.20 -13.16 13.46
C THR A 61 -2.02 -11.75 12.88
N GLY A 62 -1.18 -11.61 11.85
CA GLY A 62 -0.84 -10.33 11.23
C GLY A 62 0.20 -9.52 12.02
N ILE A 63 0.76 -10.08 13.10
CA ILE A 63 1.75 -9.40 13.93
C ILE A 63 3.07 -9.33 13.16
N SER A 64 3.65 -8.13 13.08
CA SER A 64 4.95 -7.88 12.45
C SER A 64 5.67 -6.76 13.20
N GLN A 65 6.79 -7.08 13.83
CA GLN A 65 7.55 -6.15 14.67
C GLN A 65 8.98 -6.00 14.17
N ARG A 66 9.48 -4.76 14.19
CA ARG A 66 10.92 -4.48 14.05
C ARG A 66 11.55 -4.55 15.43
N TRP A 67 12.76 -5.06 15.51
CA TRP A 67 13.49 -5.18 16.76
C TRP A 67 14.97 -4.85 16.57
N CYS A 68 15.55 -4.24 17.59
CA CYS A 68 16.91 -3.72 17.59
C CYS A 68 17.50 -3.92 18.99
N SER A 69 18.74 -4.41 19.10
CA SER A 69 19.42 -4.60 20.38
C SER A 69 19.84 -3.29 21.06
N LYS A 70 19.73 -2.17 20.36
CA LYS A 70 20.04 -0.81 20.83
C LYS A 70 18.91 0.15 20.53
N LYS A 71 18.72 1.18 21.34
CA LYS A 71 17.79 2.27 21.02
C LYS A 71 18.36 3.13 19.90
N ALA A 72 17.49 3.79 19.14
CA ALA A 72 17.91 4.59 17.98
C ALA A 72 18.93 5.71 18.31
N HIS A 73 18.84 6.30 19.51
CA HIS A 73 19.77 7.35 19.97
C HIS A 73 21.11 6.80 20.48
N GLU A 74 21.20 5.50 20.77
CA GLU A 74 22.43 4.82 21.22
C GLU A 74 23.28 4.31 20.04
N LEU A 75 22.75 4.41 18.81
CA LEU A 75 23.45 3.97 17.60
C LEU A 75 24.54 4.95 17.22
N THR A 76 25.77 4.46 17.16
CA THR A 76 26.91 5.22 16.62
C THR A 76 26.73 5.48 15.13
N PRO A 77 27.41 6.49 14.55
CA PRO A 77 27.39 6.73 13.11
C PRO A 77 27.80 5.50 12.27
N GLY A 78 28.79 4.72 12.75
CA GLY A 78 29.22 3.49 12.10
C GLY A 78 28.15 2.39 12.08
N GLU A 79 27.38 2.25 13.17
CA GLU A 79 26.27 1.29 13.25
C GLU A 79 25.09 1.70 12.37
N LYS A 80 24.74 2.99 12.37
CA LYS A 80 23.73 3.55 11.44
C LYS A 80 24.11 3.28 9.98
N ARG A 81 25.39 3.45 9.64
CA ARG A 81 25.91 3.14 8.30
C ARG A 81 25.76 1.66 7.95
N LYS A 82 26.12 0.73 8.85
CA LYS A 82 25.95 -0.71 8.60
C LYS A 82 24.49 -1.13 8.40
N VAL A 83 23.57 -0.52 9.15
CA VAL A 83 22.12 -0.74 8.96
C VAL A 83 21.68 -0.23 7.60
N ALA A 84 22.10 0.99 7.23
CA ALA A 84 21.81 1.56 5.92
C ALA A 84 22.37 0.71 4.77
N GLU A 85 23.59 0.20 4.89
CA GLU A 85 24.21 -0.69 3.90
C GLU A 85 23.42 -2.00 3.71
N VAL A 86 22.95 -2.62 4.81
CA VAL A 86 22.08 -3.81 4.73
C VAL A 86 20.74 -3.47 4.07
N HIS A 87 20.14 -2.34 4.41
CA HIS A 87 18.87 -1.90 3.79
C HIS A 87 19.04 -1.63 2.29
N GLN A 88 20.08 -0.90 1.90
CA GLN A 88 20.40 -0.61 0.49
C GLN A 88 20.68 -1.90 -0.29
N ALA A 89 21.47 -2.82 0.26
CA ALA A 89 21.75 -4.11 -0.38
C ALA A 89 20.47 -4.94 -0.56
N GLU A 90 19.58 -4.98 0.44
CA GLU A 90 18.30 -5.68 0.34
C GLU A 90 17.35 -5.03 -0.67
N GLU A 91 17.31 -3.71 -0.72
CA GLU A 91 16.52 -2.98 -1.70
C GLU A 91 17.03 -3.23 -3.12
N ALA A 92 18.34 -3.12 -3.35
CA ALA A 92 18.97 -3.43 -4.63
C ALA A 92 18.70 -4.89 -5.05
N ARG A 93 18.79 -5.84 -4.12
CA ARG A 93 18.43 -7.26 -4.37
C ARG A 93 16.97 -7.41 -4.76
N ARG A 94 16.05 -6.75 -4.04
CA ARG A 94 14.61 -6.76 -4.37
C ARG A 94 14.30 -6.10 -5.70
N GLN A 95 15.04 -5.06 -6.09
CA GLN A 95 14.89 -4.39 -7.39
C GLN A 95 15.38 -5.30 -8.51
N SER A 96 16.57 -5.91 -8.36
CA SER A 96 17.10 -6.88 -9.33
C SER A 96 16.16 -8.08 -9.52
N LEU A 97 15.62 -8.65 -8.44
CA LEU A 97 14.66 -9.77 -8.55
C LEU A 97 13.36 -9.36 -9.23
N ALA A 98 12.86 -8.15 -8.98
CA ALA A 98 11.66 -7.64 -9.65
C ALA A 98 11.90 -7.45 -11.16
N GLU A 99 13.06 -6.93 -11.56
CA GLU A 99 13.41 -6.79 -12.96
C GLU A 99 13.53 -8.16 -13.66
N GLN A 100 14.17 -9.13 -13.00
CA GLN A 100 14.25 -10.49 -13.51
C GLN A 100 12.87 -11.13 -13.67
N ALA A 101 11.96 -10.90 -12.70
CA ALA A 101 10.58 -11.36 -12.77
C ALA A 101 9.83 -10.73 -13.95
N ARG A 102 10.01 -9.43 -14.18
CA ARG A 102 9.41 -8.71 -15.30
C ARG A 102 9.87 -9.26 -16.64
N GLU A 103 11.17 -9.43 -16.82
CA GLU A 103 11.72 -9.98 -18.07
C GLU A 103 11.33 -11.44 -18.28
N ALA A 104 11.27 -12.24 -17.23
CA ALA A 104 10.74 -13.60 -17.30
C ALA A 104 9.24 -13.62 -17.65
N ALA A 105 8.44 -12.72 -17.08
CA ALA A 105 7.02 -12.57 -17.38
C ALA A 105 6.78 -12.25 -18.87
N LYS A 106 7.53 -11.29 -19.43
CA LYS A 106 7.50 -10.96 -20.88
C LYS A 106 7.79 -12.19 -21.74
N ARG A 107 8.87 -12.91 -21.44
CA ARG A 107 9.26 -14.14 -22.17
C ARG A 107 8.20 -15.24 -22.09
N LEU A 108 7.57 -15.42 -20.93
CA LEU A 108 6.53 -16.43 -20.75
C LEU A 108 5.24 -16.06 -21.50
N LEU A 109 4.81 -14.80 -21.44
CA LEU A 109 3.63 -14.31 -22.14
C LEU A 109 3.78 -14.34 -23.68
N ALA A 110 4.99 -14.13 -24.19
CA ALA A 110 5.30 -14.24 -25.62
C ALA A 110 5.12 -15.68 -26.15
N LYS A 111 5.38 -16.69 -25.31
CA LYS A 111 5.21 -18.11 -25.65
C LYS A 111 3.81 -18.64 -25.36
N ALA A 112 3.04 -17.93 -24.55
CA ALA A 112 1.72 -18.33 -24.11
C ALA A 112 0.66 -18.06 -25.19
N LYS A 113 -0.34 -18.94 -25.25
CA LYS A 113 -1.49 -18.83 -26.15
C LYS A 113 -2.69 -18.22 -25.40
N SER A 114 -3.77 -17.93 -26.11
CA SER A 114 -5.04 -17.57 -25.48
C SER A 114 -5.46 -18.64 -24.47
N ALA A 115 -6.03 -18.21 -23.34
CA ALA A 115 -6.53 -19.14 -22.34
C ALA A 115 -7.68 -19.99 -22.88
N ASN A 116 -7.57 -21.31 -22.73
CA ASN A 116 -8.59 -22.23 -23.19
C ASN A 116 -9.71 -22.31 -22.15
N SER A 117 -10.97 -22.10 -22.56
CA SER A 117 -12.14 -22.21 -21.68
C SER A 117 -12.30 -23.61 -21.05
N ASN A 118 -11.72 -24.65 -21.65
CA ASN A 118 -11.68 -26.00 -21.10
C ASN A 118 -10.58 -26.22 -20.04
N HIS A 119 -9.86 -25.17 -19.62
CA HIS A 119 -8.89 -25.28 -18.54
C HIS A 119 -9.59 -25.76 -17.24
N PRO A 120 -9.07 -26.78 -16.53
CA PRO A 120 -9.77 -27.38 -15.39
C PRO A 120 -10.17 -26.41 -14.28
N TYR A 121 -9.34 -25.40 -14.00
CA TYR A 121 -9.69 -24.34 -13.05
C TYR A 121 -10.90 -23.50 -13.50
N LEU A 122 -10.95 -23.09 -14.77
CA LEU A 122 -12.04 -22.26 -15.31
C LEU A 122 -13.35 -23.05 -15.32
N GLN A 123 -13.29 -24.32 -15.73
CA GLN A 123 -14.43 -25.23 -15.70
C GLN A 123 -14.96 -25.44 -14.29
N ARG A 124 -14.07 -25.73 -13.33
CA ARG A 124 -14.47 -25.93 -11.93
C ARG A 124 -15.05 -24.67 -11.29
N LYS A 125 -14.50 -23.50 -11.63
CA LYS A 125 -15.02 -22.20 -11.15
C LYS A 125 -16.22 -21.70 -11.97
N ARG A 126 -16.55 -22.34 -13.10
CA ARG A 126 -17.61 -21.97 -14.04
C ARG A 126 -17.49 -20.53 -14.56
N ILE A 127 -16.26 -20.10 -14.85
CA ILE A 127 -15.96 -18.74 -15.32
C ILE A 127 -15.29 -18.78 -16.71
N ARG A 128 -15.53 -17.73 -17.50
CA ARG A 128 -14.82 -17.53 -18.78
C ARG A 128 -13.41 -16.97 -18.57
N PRO A 129 -12.47 -17.21 -19.51
CA PRO A 129 -11.20 -16.53 -19.51
C PRO A 129 -11.38 -15.05 -19.90
N LEU A 130 -11.48 -14.18 -18.90
CA LEU A 130 -11.65 -12.73 -19.03
C LEU A 130 -10.35 -11.95 -18.81
N GLY A 131 -10.29 -10.76 -19.43
CA GLY A 131 -9.10 -9.90 -19.44
C GLY A 131 -7.96 -10.49 -20.26
N SER A 132 -6.73 -9.99 -20.04
CA SER A 132 -5.54 -10.38 -20.82
C SER A 132 -4.85 -11.66 -20.33
N ILE A 133 -5.58 -12.56 -19.64
CA ILE A 133 -4.99 -13.82 -19.19
C ILE A 133 -4.57 -14.70 -20.37
N LYS A 134 -3.47 -15.42 -20.20
CA LYS A 134 -2.95 -16.36 -21.20
C LYS A 134 -2.81 -17.75 -20.61
N GLN A 135 -2.50 -18.73 -21.45
CA GLN A 135 -2.20 -20.09 -21.03
C GLN A 135 -0.88 -20.58 -21.63
N LEU A 136 -0.05 -21.18 -20.78
CA LEU A 136 1.17 -21.87 -21.18
C LEU A 136 1.11 -23.30 -20.63
N LYS A 137 1.01 -24.28 -21.52
CA LYS A 137 0.73 -25.69 -21.17
C LYS A 137 -0.56 -25.78 -20.32
N ASN A 138 -0.46 -26.21 -19.08
CA ASN A 138 -1.56 -26.38 -18.14
C ASN A 138 -1.62 -25.26 -17.07
N LEU A 139 -0.91 -24.15 -17.29
CA LEU A 139 -0.92 -23.00 -16.38
C LEU A 139 -1.65 -21.84 -17.04
N LEU A 140 -2.59 -21.24 -16.32
CA LEU A 140 -3.06 -19.90 -16.65
C LEU A 140 -2.08 -18.88 -16.11
N LEU A 141 -1.82 -17.84 -16.89
CA LEU A 141 -0.91 -16.74 -16.61
C LEU A 141 -1.77 -15.49 -16.48
N VAL A 142 -1.82 -14.95 -15.27
CA VAL A 142 -2.50 -13.69 -14.94
C VAL A 142 -1.43 -12.60 -14.81
N PRO A 143 -1.38 -11.60 -15.72
CA PRO A 143 -0.48 -10.46 -15.62
C PRO A 143 -0.61 -9.70 -14.31
N VAL A 144 0.52 -9.30 -13.72
CA VAL A 144 0.58 -8.38 -12.57
C VAL A 144 1.08 -7.05 -13.11
N VAL A 145 0.24 -6.02 -13.09
CA VAL A 145 0.52 -4.69 -13.65
C VAL A 145 0.40 -3.58 -12.60
N ASP A 146 0.98 -2.42 -12.87
CA ASP A 146 0.77 -1.20 -12.09
C ASP A 146 -0.35 -0.31 -12.69
N SER A 147 -0.57 0.86 -12.09
CA SER A 147 -1.57 1.84 -12.54
C SER A 147 -1.30 2.45 -13.92
N THR A 148 -0.10 2.28 -14.46
CA THR A 148 0.24 2.72 -15.82
C THR A 148 0.01 1.62 -16.86
N GLY A 149 -0.38 0.42 -16.41
CA GLY A 149 -0.51 -0.77 -17.24
C GLY A 149 0.85 -1.46 -17.53
N GLN A 150 1.94 -1.03 -16.88
CA GLN A 150 3.23 -1.69 -17.06
C GLN A 150 3.21 -3.07 -16.41
N LEU A 151 3.67 -4.08 -17.15
CA LEU A 151 3.86 -5.44 -16.64
C LEU A 151 5.01 -5.50 -15.63
N HIS A 152 4.76 -6.09 -14.47
CA HIS A 152 5.76 -6.34 -13.43
C HIS A 152 6.04 -7.83 -13.23
N ALA A 153 5.02 -8.69 -13.29
CA ALA A 153 5.21 -10.13 -13.12
C ALA A 153 3.98 -10.96 -13.59
N LEU A 154 3.91 -12.22 -13.14
CA LEU A 154 2.78 -13.12 -13.37
C LEU A 154 2.34 -13.79 -12.06
N GLN A 155 1.03 -13.99 -11.93
CA GLN A 155 0.47 -15.05 -11.10
C GLN A 155 0.10 -16.24 -12.00
N PHE A 156 0.53 -17.44 -11.60
CA PHE A 156 0.16 -18.69 -12.22
C PHE A 156 -1.04 -19.30 -11.50
N ILE A 157 -2.00 -19.82 -12.25
CA ILE A 157 -3.09 -20.66 -11.73
C ILE A 157 -2.94 -22.06 -12.34
N HIS A 158 -2.77 -23.05 -11.47
CA HIS A 158 -2.66 -24.45 -11.83
C HIS A 158 -4.05 -25.09 -12.08
N PRO A 159 -4.12 -26.30 -12.68
CA PRO A 159 -5.38 -27.00 -12.91
C PRO A 159 -6.16 -27.30 -11.61
N ASP A 160 -5.44 -27.58 -10.52
CA ASP A 160 -6.00 -27.78 -9.19
C ASP A 160 -6.48 -26.47 -8.54
N GLY A 161 -6.25 -25.32 -9.18
CA GLY A 161 -6.60 -23.99 -8.69
C GLY A 161 -5.62 -23.40 -7.69
N SER A 162 -4.52 -24.09 -7.38
CA SER A 162 -3.44 -23.51 -6.61
C SER A 162 -2.83 -22.34 -7.38
N LYS A 163 -2.63 -21.21 -6.69
CA LYS A 163 -2.12 -19.97 -7.26
C LYS A 163 -0.70 -19.72 -6.76
N ARG A 164 0.22 -19.34 -7.64
CA ARG A 164 1.61 -19.05 -7.28
C ARG A 164 2.12 -17.85 -8.06
N PHE A 165 2.81 -16.94 -7.40
CA PHE A 165 3.48 -15.86 -8.09
C PHE A 165 4.82 -16.31 -8.67
N LEU A 166 5.21 -15.68 -9.77
CA LEU A 166 6.59 -15.74 -10.26
C LEU A 166 7.54 -15.23 -9.18
N ALA A 167 8.65 -15.92 -8.95
CA ALA A 167 9.62 -15.49 -7.94
C ALA A 167 10.12 -14.07 -8.23
N GLY A 168 10.20 -13.22 -7.19
CA GLY A 168 10.56 -11.81 -7.34
C GLY A 168 9.38 -10.86 -7.58
N THR A 169 8.16 -11.38 -7.74
CA THR A 169 6.95 -10.54 -7.91
C THR A 169 6.75 -9.60 -6.71
N ARG A 170 6.58 -8.31 -7.02
CA ARG A 170 6.04 -7.32 -6.08
C ARG A 170 4.53 -7.26 -6.26
N VAL A 171 3.78 -7.74 -5.27
CA VAL A 171 2.32 -7.78 -5.35
C VAL A 171 1.69 -6.50 -4.80
N ALA A 172 2.28 -5.93 -3.73
CA ALA A 172 1.78 -4.71 -3.12
C ALA A 172 1.55 -3.63 -4.19
N GLU A 173 0.37 -3.01 -4.18
CA GLU A 173 -0.07 -1.95 -5.11
C GLU A 173 -0.25 -2.37 -6.59
N HIS A 174 0.17 -3.58 -6.95
CA HIS A 174 0.00 -4.13 -8.29
C HIS A 174 -1.23 -5.03 -8.35
N PHE A 175 -1.86 -5.08 -9.53
CA PHE A 175 -3.16 -5.70 -9.73
C PHE A 175 -3.29 -6.29 -11.13
N PHE A 176 -4.47 -6.82 -11.43
CA PHE A 176 -4.90 -7.20 -12.77
C PHE A 176 -6.28 -6.60 -13.05
N THR A 177 -6.58 -6.29 -14.31
CA THR A 177 -7.84 -5.66 -14.71
C THR A 177 -8.63 -6.50 -15.71
N ILE A 178 -9.95 -6.43 -15.59
CA ILE A 178 -10.93 -6.96 -16.53
C ILE A 178 -11.85 -5.80 -16.90
N GLY A 179 -12.07 -5.58 -18.20
CA GLY A 179 -12.87 -4.46 -18.69
C GLY A 179 -12.13 -3.13 -18.67
N GLU A 180 -12.88 -2.07 -18.96
CA GLU A 180 -12.41 -0.70 -19.04
C GLU A 180 -13.52 0.28 -18.66
N GLY A 181 -13.14 1.50 -18.29
CA GLY A 181 -14.08 2.55 -17.89
C GLY A 181 -14.62 2.41 -16.47
N GLU A 182 -15.55 3.30 -16.14
CA GLU A 182 -16.20 3.38 -14.83
C GLU A 182 -17.58 2.72 -14.87
N PRO A 183 -18.10 2.21 -13.73
CA PRO A 183 -17.52 2.24 -12.38
C PRO A 183 -16.40 1.20 -12.16
N PHE A 184 -15.70 1.30 -11.02
CA PHE A 184 -14.67 0.35 -10.62
C PHE A 184 -15.17 -0.64 -9.56
N TYR A 185 -14.81 -1.90 -9.71
CA TYR A 185 -15.01 -2.95 -8.72
C TYR A 185 -13.68 -3.56 -8.32
N ILE A 186 -13.41 -3.72 -7.03
CA ILE A 186 -12.15 -4.32 -6.55
C ILE A 186 -12.47 -5.62 -5.84
N CYS A 187 -11.90 -6.72 -6.33
CA CYS A 187 -12.06 -8.07 -5.81
C CYS A 187 -10.71 -8.62 -5.34
N GLU A 188 -10.75 -9.56 -4.40
CA GLU A 188 -9.54 -10.26 -3.97
C GLU A 188 -8.99 -11.20 -5.07
N GLY A 189 -9.85 -12.06 -5.62
CA GLY A 189 -9.44 -13.13 -6.54
C GLY A 189 -9.97 -12.98 -7.97
N TYR A 190 -9.29 -13.63 -8.91
CA TYR A 190 -9.68 -13.66 -10.33
C TYR A 190 -11.08 -14.25 -10.58
N ALA A 191 -11.45 -15.34 -9.90
CA ALA A 191 -12.76 -15.95 -10.08
C ALA A 191 -13.91 -15.06 -9.60
N THR A 192 -13.75 -14.45 -8.42
CA THR A 192 -14.66 -13.43 -7.89
C THR A 192 -14.81 -12.28 -8.88
N ALA A 193 -13.68 -11.75 -9.38
CA ALA A 193 -13.68 -10.67 -10.37
C ALA A 193 -14.39 -11.05 -11.68
N ALA A 194 -14.18 -12.27 -12.18
CA ALA A 194 -14.85 -12.76 -13.37
C ALA A 194 -16.38 -12.82 -13.19
N SER A 195 -16.84 -13.34 -12.04
CA SER A 195 -18.27 -13.42 -11.72
C SER A 195 -18.90 -12.04 -11.55
N VAL A 196 -18.19 -11.11 -10.90
CA VAL A 196 -18.62 -9.71 -10.77
C VAL A 196 -18.71 -9.03 -12.14
N TYR A 197 -17.70 -9.19 -13.00
CA TYR A 197 -17.68 -8.61 -14.34
C TYR A 197 -18.85 -9.11 -15.20
N GLU A 198 -19.17 -10.41 -15.12
CA GLU A 198 -20.32 -10.98 -15.82
C GLU A 198 -21.66 -10.50 -15.23
N ALA A 199 -21.78 -10.39 -13.91
CA ALA A 199 -22.99 -9.90 -13.25
C ALA A 199 -23.32 -8.44 -13.55
N VAL A 200 -22.30 -7.62 -13.83
CA VAL A 200 -22.47 -6.23 -14.30
C VAL A 200 -22.49 -6.12 -15.83
N GLU A 201 -22.63 -7.25 -16.54
CA GLU A 201 -22.73 -7.32 -18.00
C GLU A 201 -21.56 -6.63 -18.72
N GLY A 202 -20.37 -6.65 -18.10
CA GLY A 202 -19.16 -6.01 -18.62
C GLY A 202 -19.13 -4.48 -18.50
N GLN A 203 -20.03 -3.88 -17.71
CA GLN A 203 -20.05 -2.44 -17.47
C GLN A 203 -19.01 -2.04 -16.40
N GLY A 204 -17.94 -1.40 -16.85
CA GLY A 204 -16.88 -0.85 -15.99
C GLY A 204 -15.65 -1.75 -15.87
N THR A 205 -14.80 -1.42 -14.90
CA THR A 205 -13.51 -2.10 -14.68
C THR A 205 -13.54 -2.92 -13.39
N VAL A 206 -13.21 -4.20 -13.48
CA VAL A 206 -13.04 -5.08 -12.30
C VAL A 206 -11.56 -5.37 -12.08
N ILE A 207 -11.10 -5.12 -10.87
CA ILE A 207 -9.70 -5.15 -10.46
C ILE A 207 -9.47 -6.32 -9.52
N VAL A 208 -8.44 -7.11 -9.78
CA VAL A 208 -8.00 -8.24 -8.95
C VAL A 208 -6.82 -7.80 -8.11
N ALA A 209 -7.01 -7.72 -6.79
CA ALA A 209 -5.95 -7.38 -5.83
C ALA A 209 -5.02 -8.58 -5.51
N PHE A 210 -5.39 -9.77 -5.94
CA PHE A 210 -4.71 -11.06 -5.75
C PHE A 210 -4.72 -11.66 -4.34
N ASN A 211 -4.87 -10.87 -3.29
CA ASN A 211 -5.03 -11.33 -1.90
C ASN A 211 -5.62 -10.22 -1.00
N ALA A 212 -6.22 -10.59 0.13
CA ALA A 212 -6.84 -9.69 1.10
C ALA A 212 -5.91 -8.55 1.55
N GLY A 213 -4.63 -8.87 1.78
CA GLY A 213 -3.62 -7.91 2.25
C GLY A 213 -3.29 -6.80 1.22
N ASN A 214 -3.62 -7.02 -0.05
CA ASN A 214 -3.37 -6.07 -1.12
C ASN A 214 -4.62 -5.28 -1.56
N VAL A 215 -5.80 -5.60 -1.02
CA VAL A 215 -7.05 -4.89 -1.35
C VAL A 215 -6.92 -3.40 -1.01
N LEU A 216 -6.46 -3.04 0.20
CA LEU A 216 -6.29 -1.64 0.58
C LEU A 216 -5.21 -0.91 -0.25
N PRO A 217 -3.97 -1.44 -0.40
CA PRO A 217 -2.96 -0.82 -1.26
C PRO A 217 -3.46 -0.54 -2.69
N VAL A 218 -4.06 -1.54 -3.35
CA VAL A 218 -4.62 -1.36 -4.70
C VAL A 218 -5.75 -0.35 -4.70
N SER A 219 -6.65 -0.39 -3.70
CA SER A 219 -7.75 0.59 -3.58
C SER A 219 -7.25 2.02 -3.50
N LYS A 220 -6.16 2.27 -2.76
CA LYS A 220 -5.52 3.60 -2.69
C LYS A 220 -4.95 4.05 -4.03
N VAL A 221 -4.30 3.14 -4.76
CA VAL A 221 -3.76 3.42 -6.10
C VAL A 221 -4.88 3.86 -7.05
N ILE A 222 -5.98 3.11 -7.07
CA ILE A 222 -7.12 3.38 -7.96
C ILE A 222 -7.82 4.68 -7.58
N ARG A 223 -8.10 4.90 -6.29
CA ARG A 223 -8.70 6.17 -5.82
C ARG A 223 -7.80 7.38 -6.12
N LYS A 224 -6.48 7.24 -6.03
CA LYS A 224 -5.55 8.33 -6.39
C LYS A 224 -5.60 8.66 -7.88
N ALA A 225 -5.72 7.65 -8.74
CA ALA A 225 -5.84 7.83 -10.19
C ALA A 225 -7.24 8.33 -10.60
N HIS A 226 -8.28 7.95 -9.86
CA HIS A 226 -9.69 8.22 -10.14
C HIS A 226 -10.40 8.77 -8.89
N LEU A 227 -10.19 10.08 -8.64
CA LEU A 227 -10.53 10.71 -7.37
C LEU A 227 -12.02 10.67 -7.03
N ASP A 228 -12.87 10.90 -8.01
CA ASP A 228 -14.33 11.01 -7.92
C ASP A 228 -15.08 9.78 -8.45
N ALA A 229 -14.37 8.78 -8.99
CA ALA A 229 -14.99 7.58 -9.54
C ALA A 229 -15.79 6.80 -8.49
N ARG A 230 -16.87 6.16 -8.94
CA ARG A 230 -17.62 5.21 -8.11
C ARG A 230 -16.82 3.91 -8.00
N ILE A 231 -16.39 3.57 -6.79
CA ILE A 231 -15.63 2.37 -6.47
C ILE A 231 -16.44 1.48 -5.52
N THR A 232 -16.52 0.19 -5.83
CA THR A 232 -17.12 -0.84 -4.98
C THR A 232 -16.10 -1.92 -4.63
N ILE A 233 -15.81 -2.11 -3.35
CA ILE A 233 -15.00 -3.24 -2.88
C ILE A 233 -15.93 -4.45 -2.72
N CYS A 234 -15.65 -5.52 -3.46
CA CYS A 234 -16.38 -6.78 -3.42
C CYS A 234 -15.65 -7.72 -2.47
N ALA A 235 -16.20 -7.92 -1.28
CA ALA A 235 -15.58 -8.69 -0.21
C ALA A 235 -15.76 -10.20 -0.42
N ASP A 236 -14.74 -10.97 -0.01
CA ASP A 236 -14.89 -12.39 0.30
C ASP A 236 -15.38 -12.50 1.76
N ASN A 237 -16.49 -13.19 1.99
CA ASN A 237 -17.09 -13.37 3.32
C ASN A 237 -16.62 -14.69 3.94
N ASP A 238 -15.38 -14.71 4.41
CA ASP A 238 -14.72 -15.85 5.07
C ASP A 238 -15.25 -16.08 6.50
N GLN A 239 -16.58 -16.15 6.68
CA GLN A 239 -17.22 -16.19 8.01
C GLN A 239 -16.83 -17.39 8.88
N TRP A 240 -16.32 -18.47 8.28
CA TRP A 240 -15.80 -19.65 9.01
C TRP A 240 -14.32 -19.55 9.38
N THR A 241 -13.62 -18.50 8.93
CA THR A 241 -12.24 -18.22 9.30
C THR A 241 -12.23 -17.23 10.47
N PRO A 242 -11.52 -17.50 11.58
CA PRO A 242 -11.41 -16.56 12.69
C PRO A 242 -10.98 -15.16 12.21
N GLY A 243 -11.76 -14.14 12.59
CA GLY A 243 -11.52 -12.74 12.22
C GLY A 243 -12.03 -12.34 10.83
N ASN A 244 -12.60 -13.26 10.04
CA ASN A 244 -13.16 -13.00 8.70
C ASN A 244 -12.29 -12.05 7.86
N PRO A 245 -11.04 -12.45 7.55
CA PRO A 245 -10.03 -11.55 7.02
C PRO A 245 -10.42 -10.88 5.70
N GLY A 246 -11.10 -11.59 4.78
CA GLY A 246 -11.60 -11.03 3.52
C GLY A 246 -12.55 -9.84 3.76
N LEU A 247 -13.59 -10.03 4.59
CA LEU A 247 -14.55 -8.98 4.91
C LEU A 247 -13.92 -7.84 5.71
N THR A 248 -13.08 -8.17 6.69
CA THR A 248 -12.40 -7.17 7.52
C THR A 248 -11.51 -6.26 6.67
N LYS A 249 -10.68 -6.82 5.78
CA LYS A 249 -9.78 -6.05 4.90
C LYS A 249 -10.54 -5.27 3.84
N ALA A 250 -11.60 -5.84 3.27
CA ALA A 250 -12.47 -5.13 2.34
C ALA A 250 -13.18 -3.94 3.00
N THR A 251 -13.65 -4.12 4.24
CA THR A 251 -14.28 -3.05 5.03
C THR A 251 -13.28 -1.95 5.35
N GLU A 252 -12.08 -2.30 5.83
CA GLU A 252 -10.98 -1.35 6.07
C GLU A 252 -10.66 -0.53 4.82
N ALA A 253 -10.52 -1.20 3.67
CA ALA A 253 -10.29 -0.53 2.39
C ALA A 253 -11.42 0.43 2.01
N ALA A 254 -12.67 -0.04 2.08
CA ALA A 254 -13.85 0.76 1.74
C ALA A 254 -13.97 2.03 2.60
N LYS A 255 -13.67 1.92 3.90
CA LYS A 255 -13.64 3.08 4.81
C LYS A 255 -12.56 4.09 4.39
N VAL A 256 -11.31 3.62 4.24
CA VAL A 256 -10.14 4.46 3.97
C VAL A 256 -10.23 5.22 2.65
N ILE A 257 -10.79 4.61 1.61
CA ILE A 257 -10.86 5.25 0.28
C ILE A 257 -12.24 5.84 -0.06
N GLY A 258 -13.19 5.78 0.88
CA GLY A 258 -14.57 6.21 0.66
C GLY A 258 -15.24 5.46 -0.49
N ALA A 259 -15.20 4.12 -0.45
CA ALA A 259 -15.82 3.24 -1.43
C ALA A 259 -17.05 2.51 -0.84
N LEU A 260 -17.90 2.03 -1.74
CA LEU A 260 -18.99 1.13 -1.38
C LEU A 260 -18.43 -0.25 -1.03
N LEU A 261 -19.11 -0.96 -0.13
CA LEU A 261 -18.80 -2.34 0.22
C LEU A 261 -19.96 -3.24 -0.22
N ALA A 262 -19.65 -4.21 -1.08
CA ALA A 262 -20.55 -5.31 -1.45
C ALA A 262 -20.10 -6.59 -0.75
N VAL A 263 -21.04 -7.31 -0.15
CA VAL A 263 -20.79 -8.56 0.57
C VAL A 263 -21.74 -9.62 0.00
N PRO A 264 -21.26 -10.82 -0.37
CA PRO A 264 -22.13 -11.87 -0.88
C PRO A 264 -23.08 -12.34 0.22
N LYS A 265 -24.36 -12.50 -0.14
CA LYS A 265 -25.41 -13.03 0.74
C LYS A 265 -25.89 -14.35 0.15
N PHE A 266 -25.85 -15.40 0.95
CA PHE A 266 -26.22 -16.75 0.55
C PHE A 266 -27.51 -17.16 1.24
N HIS A 267 -28.43 -17.75 0.50
CA HIS A 267 -29.59 -18.44 1.05
C HIS A 267 -29.20 -19.82 1.61
N ASP A 268 -28.33 -20.54 0.90
CA ASP A 268 -27.78 -21.83 1.35
C ASP A 268 -26.29 -21.72 1.72
N THR A 269 -25.99 -21.96 2.99
CA THR A 269 -24.62 -21.94 3.51
C THR A 269 -24.05 -23.34 3.80
N SER A 270 -24.73 -24.41 3.35
CA SER A 270 -24.36 -25.81 3.62
C SER A 270 -22.95 -26.18 3.14
N THR A 271 -22.54 -25.62 2.00
CA THR A 271 -21.21 -25.83 1.39
C THR A 271 -20.13 -24.90 1.92
N LYS A 272 -20.49 -24.04 2.88
CA LYS A 272 -19.65 -22.97 3.42
C LYS A 272 -19.12 -22.00 2.34
N PRO A 273 -20.00 -21.43 1.50
CA PRO A 273 -19.58 -20.53 0.42
C PRO A 273 -19.14 -19.16 0.95
N THR A 274 -18.06 -18.61 0.40
CA THR A 274 -17.46 -17.37 0.93
C THR A 274 -17.48 -16.20 -0.05
N ASP A 275 -17.30 -16.45 -1.35
CA ASP A 275 -17.06 -15.40 -2.34
C ASP A 275 -18.21 -15.21 -3.35
N PHE A 276 -18.18 -14.13 -4.14
CA PHE A 276 -19.20 -13.88 -5.18
C PHE A 276 -19.22 -14.93 -6.29
N ASN A 277 -18.12 -15.66 -6.49
CA ASN A 277 -18.08 -16.73 -7.47
C ASN A 277 -18.79 -17.99 -6.95
N ASP A 278 -18.74 -18.26 -5.66
CA ASP A 278 -19.58 -19.30 -5.04
C ASP A 278 -21.05 -18.89 -5.12
N LEU A 279 -21.37 -17.60 -4.91
CA LEU A 279 -22.74 -17.09 -5.04
C LEU A 279 -23.27 -17.24 -6.47
N ALA A 280 -22.46 -16.87 -7.46
CA ALA A 280 -22.79 -17.06 -8.88
C ALA A 280 -23.06 -18.54 -9.22
N GLN A 281 -22.29 -19.47 -8.64
CA GLN A 281 -22.44 -20.90 -8.92
C GLN A 281 -23.65 -21.52 -8.23
N LEU A 282 -24.00 -21.06 -7.02
CA LEU A 282 -25.11 -21.60 -6.23
C LEU A 282 -26.46 -20.97 -6.61
N GLU A 283 -26.46 -19.66 -6.86
CA GLU A 283 -27.69 -18.86 -6.94
C GLU A 283 -27.76 -17.99 -8.22
N GLY A 284 -26.73 -18.02 -9.06
CA GLY A 284 -26.69 -17.32 -10.34
C GLY A 284 -26.15 -15.89 -10.29
N LEU A 285 -25.90 -15.31 -11.46
CA LEU A 285 -25.34 -13.96 -11.61
C LEU A 285 -26.30 -12.86 -11.12
N GLU A 286 -27.61 -13.09 -11.18
CA GLU A 286 -28.60 -12.13 -10.66
C GLU A 286 -28.49 -11.94 -9.14
N ALA A 287 -28.17 -13.00 -8.39
CA ALA A 287 -27.92 -12.88 -6.95
C ALA A 287 -26.66 -12.04 -6.66
N VAL A 288 -25.63 -12.17 -7.50
CA VAL A 288 -24.43 -11.32 -7.43
C VAL A 288 -24.79 -9.86 -7.72
N ARG A 289 -25.52 -9.60 -8.81
CA ARG A 289 -25.98 -8.26 -9.20
C ARG A 289 -26.79 -7.60 -8.08
N ALA A 290 -27.75 -8.32 -7.50
CA ALA A 290 -28.56 -7.83 -6.39
C ALA A 290 -27.72 -7.42 -5.17
N CYS A 291 -26.62 -8.13 -4.88
CA CYS A 291 -25.69 -7.76 -3.81
C CYS A 291 -24.86 -6.51 -4.16
N LEU A 292 -24.46 -6.35 -5.43
CA LEU A 292 -23.74 -5.17 -5.91
C LEU A 292 -24.63 -3.92 -5.89
N ASP A 293 -25.89 -4.05 -6.27
CA ASP A 293 -26.88 -2.95 -6.22
C ASP A 293 -27.17 -2.50 -4.78
N GLN A 294 -27.06 -3.42 -3.82
CA GLN A 294 -27.19 -3.16 -2.38
C GLN A 294 -25.89 -2.72 -1.70
N ALA A 295 -24.81 -2.53 -2.46
CA ALA A 295 -23.54 -2.08 -1.91
C ALA A 295 -23.70 -0.74 -1.19
N LYS A 296 -23.08 -0.61 -0.03
CA LYS A 296 -23.27 0.52 0.87
C LYS A 296 -21.97 0.98 1.48
N TYR A 297 -21.92 2.24 1.87
CA TYR A 297 -20.80 2.74 2.66
C TYR A 297 -20.77 2.03 4.02
N PRO A 298 -19.61 1.49 4.44
CA PRO A 298 -19.45 0.96 5.78
C PRO A 298 -19.66 2.07 6.81
N LYS A 299 -20.18 1.71 7.99
CA LYS A 299 -20.33 2.66 9.09
C LYS A 299 -18.95 3.07 9.59
N LEU A 300 -18.73 4.37 9.70
CA LEU A 300 -17.52 4.96 10.29
C LEU A 300 -17.70 5.14 11.81
N SER A 301 -16.63 5.01 12.58
CA SER A 301 -16.54 5.55 13.95
C SER A 301 -16.36 7.06 13.92
N GLU A 302 -16.53 7.73 15.06
CA GLU A 302 -16.32 9.18 15.14
C GLU A 302 -14.88 9.56 14.76
N GLU A 303 -13.88 8.78 15.19
CA GLU A 303 -12.48 9.02 14.82
C GLU A 303 -12.23 8.87 13.31
N GLU A 304 -12.92 7.93 12.66
CA GLU A 304 -12.85 7.73 11.21
C GLU A 304 -13.58 8.84 10.44
N VAL A 305 -14.66 9.41 11.00
CA VAL A 305 -15.34 10.60 10.45
C VAL A 305 -14.41 11.80 10.51
N GLU A 306 -13.77 12.06 11.65
CA GLU A 306 -12.81 13.15 11.82
C GLU A 306 -11.63 13.05 10.86
N ALA A 307 -11.01 11.86 10.77
CA ALA A 307 -9.93 11.61 9.83
C ALA A 307 -10.36 11.82 8.36
N GLU A 308 -11.62 11.52 8.03
CA GLU A 308 -12.16 11.76 6.70
C GLU A 308 -12.36 13.26 6.42
N LEU A 309 -12.86 14.03 7.38
CA LEU A 309 -13.00 15.49 7.29
C LEU A 309 -11.64 16.15 7.07
N ASP A 310 -10.61 15.72 7.82
CA ASP A 310 -9.24 16.18 7.64
C ASP A 310 -8.72 15.86 6.23
N ARG A 311 -8.96 14.63 5.75
CA ARG A 311 -8.55 14.21 4.40
C ARG A 311 -9.19 15.08 3.32
N VAL A 312 -10.51 15.30 3.36
CA VAL A 312 -11.18 16.12 2.32
C VAL A 312 -10.82 17.60 2.40
N ALA A 313 -10.40 18.09 3.57
CA ALA A 313 -9.90 19.45 3.71
C ALA A 313 -8.59 19.70 2.94
N THR A 314 -7.77 18.66 2.74
CA THR A 314 -6.52 18.73 1.95
C THR A 314 -6.74 18.79 0.43
N LEU A 315 -7.94 18.47 -0.05
CA LEU A 315 -8.24 18.51 -1.49
C LEU A 315 -8.27 19.94 -2.00
N THR A 316 -7.93 20.15 -3.28
CA THR A 316 -8.12 21.45 -3.92
C THR A 316 -9.61 21.82 -3.98
N PRO A 317 -9.98 23.10 -4.14
CA PRO A 317 -11.39 23.51 -4.21
C PRO A 317 -12.21 22.73 -5.24
N VAL A 318 -11.65 22.51 -6.44
CA VAL A 318 -12.32 21.77 -7.52
C VAL A 318 -12.45 20.28 -7.18
N GLN A 319 -11.42 19.68 -6.59
CA GLN A 319 -11.45 18.27 -6.18
C GLN A 319 -12.48 18.03 -5.06
N TYR A 320 -12.54 18.94 -4.09
CA TYR A 320 -13.55 18.92 -3.05
C TYR A 320 -14.96 19.03 -3.64
N ASP A 321 -15.19 19.98 -4.55
CA ASP A 321 -16.51 20.18 -5.15
C ASP A 321 -17.01 18.93 -5.91
N ARG A 322 -16.12 18.22 -6.62
CA ARG A 322 -16.47 16.96 -7.29
C ARG A 322 -16.84 15.82 -6.35
N THR A 323 -16.35 15.86 -5.10
CA THR A 323 -16.47 14.73 -4.15
C THR A 323 -17.39 14.99 -2.97
N ARG A 324 -17.81 16.25 -2.76
CA ARG A 324 -18.57 16.70 -1.58
C ARG A 324 -19.92 16.00 -1.42
N GLU A 325 -20.63 15.73 -2.51
CA GLU A 325 -21.97 15.13 -2.45
C GLU A 325 -21.91 13.68 -1.95
N GLU A 326 -21.08 12.85 -2.59
CA GLU A 326 -20.86 11.45 -2.17
C GLU A 326 -20.18 11.38 -0.79
N THR A 327 -19.29 12.32 -0.46
CA THR A 327 -18.71 12.40 0.89
C THR A 327 -19.79 12.69 1.93
N ALA A 328 -20.65 13.69 1.73
CA ALA A 328 -21.73 14.02 2.65
C ALA A 328 -22.70 12.84 2.84
N LYS A 329 -23.04 12.15 1.75
CA LYS A 329 -23.86 10.92 1.77
C LYS A 329 -23.22 9.80 2.58
N ARG A 330 -21.93 9.54 2.40
CA ARG A 330 -21.17 8.55 3.20
C ARG A 330 -21.17 8.91 4.68
N LEU A 331 -20.90 10.18 5.01
CA LEU A 331 -20.89 10.69 6.38
C LEU A 331 -22.29 10.85 6.98
N LYS A 332 -23.35 10.72 6.17
CA LYS A 332 -24.76 10.93 6.56
C LYS A 332 -25.03 12.32 7.14
N VAL A 333 -24.36 13.33 6.60
CA VAL A 333 -24.54 14.75 6.96
C VAL A 333 -25.08 15.55 5.78
N ARG A 334 -25.57 16.76 6.04
CA ARG A 334 -25.91 17.70 4.96
C ARG A 334 -24.63 18.18 4.28
N VAL A 335 -24.68 18.42 2.97
CA VAL A 335 -23.55 19.00 2.22
C VAL A 335 -23.13 20.34 2.84
N SER A 336 -24.07 21.16 3.31
CA SER A 336 -23.76 22.42 4.00
C SER A 336 -22.94 22.21 5.29
N THR A 337 -23.25 21.17 6.07
CA THR A 337 -22.48 20.83 7.27
C THR A 337 -21.07 20.40 6.91
N LEU A 338 -20.91 19.60 5.85
CA LEU A 338 -19.59 19.22 5.34
C LEU A 338 -18.78 20.45 4.90
N ASP A 339 -19.39 21.38 4.17
CA ASP A 339 -18.74 22.61 3.71
C ASP A 339 -18.22 23.46 4.89
N GLU A 340 -19.00 23.59 5.95
CA GLU A 340 -18.61 24.30 7.17
C GLU A 340 -17.44 23.62 7.87
N GLU A 341 -17.49 22.30 8.05
CA GLU A 341 -16.44 21.53 8.71
C GLU A 341 -15.11 21.54 7.92
N VAL A 342 -15.19 21.47 6.59
CA VAL A 342 -14.02 21.59 5.71
C VAL A 342 -13.44 23.00 5.76
N LYS A 343 -14.29 24.03 5.76
CA LYS A 343 -13.83 25.42 5.88
C LYS A 343 -13.14 25.70 7.21
N LYS A 344 -13.61 25.10 8.32
CA LYS A 344 -12.97 25.23 9.65
C LYS A 344 -11.58 24.61 9.69
N ARG A 345 -11.38 23.49 8.99
CA ARG A 345 -10.11 22.73 8.96
C ARG A 345 -9.09 23.30 7.98
N ARG A 346 -9.54 23.96 6.93
CA ARG A 346 -8.62 24.62 5.98
C ARG A 346 -7.94 25.82 6.65
N PRO A 347 -6.62 25.99 6.46
CA PRO A 347 -5.94 27.19 6.92
C PRO A 347 -6.64 28.41 6.30
N LYS A 348 -6.87 29.45 7.10
CA LYS A 348 -7.51 30.67 6.61
C LYS A 348 -6.63 31.25 5.50
N GLN A 349 -7.22 31.58 4.35
CA GLN A 349 -6.55 32.34 3.30
C GLN A 349 -5.93 33.60 3.93
N GLY A 350 -4.60 33.65 3.97
CA GLY A 350 -3.83 34.71 4.63
C GLY A 350 -2.70 34.24 5.55
N GLU A 351 -2.72 32.99 6.05
CA GLU A 351 -1.62 32.46 6.88
C GLU A 351 -0.60 31.61 6.10
N GLY A 352 -1.02 30.99 4.99
CA GLY A 352 -0.18 30.07 4.20
C GLY A 352 0.64 30.69 3.07
N ASP A 353 0.53 32.00 2.82
CA ASP A 353 1.23 32.68 1.72
C ASP A 353 2.38 33.60 2.20
N ARG A 354 2.65 33.61 3.51
CA ARG A 354 4.03 33.80 3.95
C ARG A 354 4.68 32.44 3.86
N ALA A 355 5.25 32.12 2.70
CA ALA A 355 6.35 31.19 2.68
C ALA A 355 7.31 31.64 3.80
N VAL A 356 7.38 30.87 4.89
CA VAL A 356 8.46 31.00 5.85
C VAL A 356 9.70 30.59 5.06
N ILE A 357 10.33 31.57 4.42
CA ILE A 357 11.63 31.44 3.76
C ILE A 357 12.74 31.36 4.83
N VAL A 358 12.39 31.57 6.09
CA VAL A 358 13.32 31.43 7.21
C VAL A 358 13.39 29.95 7.58
N GLU A 359 14.35 29.24 7.00
CA GLU A 359 14.79 27.96 7.57
C GLU A 359 15.10 28.19 9.07
N ASP A 360 14.64 27.28 9.91
CA ASP A 360 14.93 27.29 11.36
C ASP A 360 16.41 26.91 11.53
N LEU A 361 17.30 27.91 11.41
CA LEU A 361 18.74 27.73 11.38
C LEU A 361 19.29 27.67 12.81
N GLU A 362 19.96 26.56 13.14
CA GLU A 362 20.69 26.43 14.38
C GLU A 362 21.81 27.51 14.43
N PRO A 363 21.89 28.34 15.49
CA PRO A 363 22.95 29.33 15.61
C PRO A 363 24.34 28.70 15.53
N TRP A 364 25.28 29.40 14.90
CA TRP A 364 26.67 28.94 14.87
C TRP A 364 27.22 28.80 16.30
N ALA A 365 28.00 27.75 16.54
CA ALA A 365 28.47 27.41 17.89
C ALA A 365 29.38 28.48 18.53
N GLU A 366 29.96 29.36 17.72
CA GLU A 366 30.86 30.44 18.15
C GLU A 366 30.36 31.80 17.66
N ALA A 367 30.75 32.87 18.37
CA ALA A 367 30.40 34.23 17.99
C ALA A 367 31.04 34.60 16.64
N VAL A 368 30.22 35.01 15.67
CA VAL A 368 30.68 35.39 14.34
C VAL A 368 31.05 36.87 14.30
N ASN A 369 32.26 37.19 13.83
CA ASN A 369 32.66 38.57 13.55
C ASN A 369 32.04 39.03 12.23
N GLY A 370 30.96 39.82 12.31
CA GLY A 370 30.23 40.27 11.13
C GLY A 370 31.06 41.07 10.12
N ALA A 371 32.08 41.82 10.57
CA ALA A 371 32.93 42.60 9.66
C ALA A 371 33.85 41.70 8.82
N GLU A 372 34.38 40.64 9.43
CA GLU A 372 35.22 39.65 8.77
C GLU A 372 34.40 38.82 7.78
N LEU A 373 33.24 38.31 8.22
CA LEU A 373 32.31 37.56 7.37
C LEU A 373 31.87 38.36 6.13
N LEU A 374 31.49 39.64 6.30
CA LEU A 374 31.12 40.49 5.18
C LEU A 374 32.30 40.71 4.21
N GLY A 375 33.52 40.81 4.74
CA GLY A 375 34.75 40.89 3.96
C GLY A 375 34.98 39.63 3.11
N GLU A 376 34.83 38.46 3.71
CA GLU A 376 34.98 37.16 3.04
C GLU A 376 33.92 36.97 1.94
N ILE A 377 32.64 37.21 2.24
CA ILE A 377 31.55 37.11 1.26
C ILE A 377 31.82 38.05 0.08
N LYS A 378 32.22 39.28 0.36
CA LYS A 378 32.57 40.26 -0.69
C LYS A 378 33.74 39.77 -1.55
N GLY A 379 34.76 39.17 -0.93
CA GLY A 379 35.91 38.59 -1.62
C GLY A 379 35.49 37.48 -2.58
N VAL A 380 34.71 36.51 -2.09
CA VAL A 380 34.19 35.40 -2.89
C VAL A 380 33.37 35.89 -4.08
N ILE A 381 32.49 36.89 -3.88
CA ILE A 381 31.71 37.47 -4.97
C ILE A 381 32.62 38.09 -6.03
N HIS A 382 33.67 38.82 -5.62
CA HIS A 382 34.61 39.43 -6.54
C HIS A 382 35.43 38.42 -7.34
N ASP A 383 35.80 37.30 -6.71
CA ASP A 383 36.57 36.24 -7.37
C ASP A 383 35.78 35.52 -8.47
N HIS A 384 34.44 35.52 -8.37
CA HIS A 384 33.56 34.76 -9.27
C HIS A 384 32.68 35.65 -10.17
N VAL A 385 32.54 36.94 -9.86
CA VAL A 385 31.63 37.85 -10.56
C VAL A 385 32.28 39.21 -10.76
N VAL A 386 32.30 39.68 -12.01
CA VAL A 386 32.84 41.01 -12.37
C VAL A 386 31.80 42.09 -12.06
N LEU A 387 32.00 42.81 -10.97
CA LEU A 387 31.10 43.85 -10.46
C LEU A 387 31.90 45.06 -9.96
N LYS A 388 31.23 46.20 -9.75
CA LYS A 388 31.85 47.33 -9.03
C LYS A 388 31.96 47.03 -7.52
N PRO A 389 32.96 47.58 -6.80
CA PRO A 389 33.15 47.35 -5.38
C PRO A 389 31.93 47.69 -4.51
N GLU A 390 31.15 48.69 -4.91
CA GLU A 390 29.93 49.13 -4.21
C GLU A 390 28.79 48.13 -4.39
N GLN A 391 28.71 47.50 -5.57
CA GLN A 391 27.71 46.47 -5.87
C GLN A 391 28.00 45.18 -5.09
N ALA A 392 29.27 44.78 -5.02
CA ALA A 392 29.68 43.63 -4.21
C ALA A 392 29.36 43.86 -2.72
N THR A 393 29.62 45.07 -2.18
CA THR A 393 29.21 45.42 -0.82
C THR A 393 27.70 45.32 -0.61
N ALA A 394 26.90 45.84 -1.54
CA ALA A 394 25.44 45.80 -1.45
C ALA A 394 24.90 44.35 -1.46
N ILE A 395 25.48 43.48 -2.29
CA ILE A 395 25.11 42.07 -2.36
C ILE A 395 25.51 41.34 -1.08
N SER A 396 26.71 41.58 -0.54
CA SER A 396 27.13 40.99 0.74
C SER A 396 26.20 41.38 1.89
N LEU A 397 25.81 42.66 1.96
CA LEU A 397 24.86 43.14 2.97
C LEU A 397 23.47 42.52 2.78
N TRP A 398 22.99 42.41 1.53
CA TRP A 398 21.70 41.80 1.22
C TRP A 398 21.68 40.30 1.56
N ALA A 399 22.76 39.58 1.28
CA ALA A 399 22.92 38.16 1.59
C ALA A 399 22.97 37.90 3.11
N VAL A 400 23.57 38.79 3.90
CA VAL A 400 23.60 38.66 5.36
C VAL A 400 22.26 39.08 5.97
N LEU A 401 21.57 40.07 5.40
CA LEU A 401 20.27 40.55 5.90
C LEU A 401 19.21 39.44 5.98
N THR A 402 19.25 38.45 5.09
CA THR A 402 18.32 37.30 5.14
C THR A 402 18.53 36.41 6.37
N PHE A 403 19.64 36.55 7.08
CA PHE A 403 19.99 35.81 8.30
C PHE A 403 19.97 36.70 9.57
N CYS A 404 19.66 38.00 9.45
CA CYS A 404 19.59 38.92 10.59
C CYS A 404 18.14 39.19 11.06
N TYR A 405 17.16 38.42 10.59
CA TYR A 405 15.77 38.50 11.06
C TYR A 405 15.58 37.72 12.37
N ASP A 406 16.11 38.28 13.45
CA ASP A 406 15.54 38.31 14.81
C ASP A 406 16.64 38.79 15.76
N SER A 407 16.37 39.90 16.44
CA SER A 407 17.06 40.36 17.64
C SER A 407 16.00 40.86 18.62
#